data_AF-A0A9E6BK01-F1
#
_entry.id   AF-A0A9E6BK01-F1
#
_cell.length_a   1.000
_cell.length_b   1.000
_cell.length_c   1.000
_cell.angle_alpha   90.00
_cell.angle_beta   90.00
_cell.angle_gamma   90.00
#
_symmetry.space_group_name_H-M   'P 1'
#
loop_
_entity.id
_entity.type
_entity.pdbx_description
1 polymer ?
#
loop_
_entity_poly.entity_id
_entity_poly.type
_entity_poly.pdbx_seq_one_letter_code
_entity_poly.pdbx_strand_id
1 'polypeptide(L)'
;MNKSAFLFAACLLIAPAMLARAANAQGAALLVVDVSGSMTAAQDGDASFDVVRSVLGKMLPEAPKGISFGAEVFGQQGNADCSAIRILVPPTQQGAGKISAALDLISTSGGASPVADALATASFALRAADGDKTVILIADGGDSCGGSPENAAAKMTAQDGIRLFITGYNVTDADRPLLKAMARAAGTPYREASDPAALKTALADIFRGLSAPKVVFRDDFGGDYLGDAWNLLEPDADAAVLDEGKFIVLNAVGDLSQTTKNLLVLGQPVDLKNYEIVTEFSTAFVENLVWYKRGDMREGAAVGLYLYTDQDNFVRVNLTFDSRGLYPGVHASFAKYTGGKAPKAFERTMFNPSDWLEPQTYRLKIRREGRNYTGFYFNFDKSEWVELGTYKVLKSKFRPALFAFRGNNSKEHTTEFDWFEVRSLE
;
A
#
# COMPACT_ATOMS: atom_id res chain seq x y z
N MET A 1 -48.46 1.65 -67.50
CA MET A 1 -48.78 0.54 -66.58
C MET A 1 -47.47 0.02 -66.01
N ASN A 2 -47.28 0.11 -64.68
CA ASN A 2 -46.37 -0.71 -63.83
C ASN A 2 -44.85 -0.69 -64.16
N LYS A 3 -43.90 -0.58 -63.24
CA LYS A 3 -43.87 -0.65 -61.76
C LYS A 3 -42.55 -0.01 -61.30
N SER A 4 -42.62 0.68 -60.18
CA SER A 4 -41.51 1.23 -59.41
C SER A 4 -40.53 0.15 -58.94
N ALA A 5 -39.24 0.45 -58.94
CA ALA A 5 -38.23 -0.26 -58.14
C ALA A 5 -37.21 0.77 -57.63
N PHE A 6 -37.50 1.35 -56.45
CA PHE A 6 -36.53 2.08 -55.64
C PHE A 6 -35.58 1.05 -55.01
N LEU A 7 -34.31 1.04 -55.40
CA LEU A 7 -33.27 0.34 -54.65
C LEU A 7 -32.99 1.14 -53.37
N PHE A 8 -33.44 0.61 -52.22
CA PHE A 8 -32.96 1.04 -50.92
C PHE A 8 -31.57 0.43 -50.68
N ALA A 9 -30.54 1.26 -50.73
CA ALA A 9 -29.21 0.88 -50.26
C ALA A 9 -29.25 0.79 -48.73
N ALA A 10 -29.32 -0.44 -48.21
CA ALA A 10 -29.18 -0.71 -46.79
C ALA A 10 -27.71 -0.48 -46.38
N CYS A 11 -27.42 0.71 -45.85
CA CYS A 11 -26.16 1.04 -45.24
C CYS A 11 -26.05 0.28 -43.91
N LEU A 12 -25.33 -0.84 -43.91
CA LEU A 12 -25.05 -1.64 -42.73
C LEU A 12 -24.10 -0.84 -41.80
N LEU A 13 -24.67 -0.12 -40.84
CA LEU A 13 -23.91 0.50 -39.75
C LEU A 13 -23.34 -0.61 -38.87
N ILE A 14 -22.09 -1.01 -39.14
CA ILE A 14 -21.30 -1.82 -38.21
C ILE A 14 -20.97 -0.90 -37.04
N ALA A 15 -21.79 -0.94 -35.98
CA ALA A 15 -21.43 -0.34 -34.72
C ALA A 15 -20.13 -1.02 -34.23
N PRO A 16 -19.05 -0.28 -33.94
CA PRO A 16 -17.91 -0.87 -33.27
C PRO A 16 -18.42 -1.33 -31.90
N ALA A 17 -18.39 -2.65 -31.68
CA ALA A 17 -18.53 -3.20 -30.35
C ALA A 17 -17.40 -2.58 -29.52
N MET A 18 -17.74 -1.60 -28.67
CA MET A 18 -16.86 -1.19 -27.59
C MET A 18 -16.55 -2.46 -26.83
N LEU A 19 -15.33 -2.98 -27.00
CA LEU A 19 -14.73 -3.91 -26.07
C LEU A 19 -14.82 -3.23 -24.71
N ALA A 20 -15.79 -3.65 -23.90
CA ALA A 20 -15.79 -3.36 -22.49
C ALA A 20 -14.43 -3.84 -21.99
N ARG A 21 -13.54 -2.89 -21.72
CA ARG A 21 -12.25 -3.17 -21.10
C ARG A 21 -12.61 -3.90 -19.82
N ALA A 22 -12.26 -5.19 -19.74
CA ALA A 22 -12.40 -5.94 -18.51
C ALA A 22 -11.83 -5.05 -17.41
N ALA A 23 -12.61 -4.79 -16.36
CA ALA A 23 -12.10 -4.05 -15.22
C ALA A 23 -10.80 -4.77 -14.81
N ASN A 24 -9.63 -4.14 -14.98
CA ASN A 24 -8.37 -4.77 -14.64
C ASN A 24 -8.47 -5.18 -13.16
N ALA A 25 -8.32 -6.47 -12.87
CA ALA A 25 -8.25 -6.93 -11.49
C ALA A 25 -7.08 -6.20 -10.83
N GLN A 26 -7.35 -5.59 -9.68
CA GLN A 26 -6.36 -4.80 -8.92
C GLN A 26 -5.35 -5.72 -8.21
N GLY A 27 -5.68 -7.01 -8.14
CA GLY A 27 -4.88 -8.07 -7.57
C GLY A 27 -5.70 -9.36 -7.50
N ALA A 28 -5.09 -10.41 -6.95
CA ALA A 28 -5.74 -11.68 -6.69
C ALA A 28 -5.37 -12.22 -5.30
N ALA A 29 -6.35 -12.82 -4.65
CA ALA A 29 -6.21 -13.43 -3.34
C ALA A 29 -6.71 -14.88 -3.35
N LEU A 30 -5.89 -15.81 -2.90
CA LEU A 30 -6.28 -17.21 -2.73
C LEU A 30 -6.37 -17.55 -1.24
N LEU A 31 -7.56 -17.96 -0.79
CA LEU A 31 -7.75 -18.55 0.53
C LEU A 31 -7.28 -20.02 0.48
N VAL A 32 -6.30 -20.39 1.28
CA VAL A 32 -5.82 -21.77 1.42
C VAL A 32 -6.28 -22.26 2.78
N VAL A 33 -7.23 -23.19 2.80
CA VAL A 33 -7.93 -23.59 4.03
C VAL A 33 -7.61 -25.04 4.38
N ASP A 34 -7.09 -25.24 5.58
CA ASP A 34 -6.87 -26.56 6.15
C ASP A 34 -8.23 -27.24 6.44
N VAL A 35 -8.40 -28.46 5.91
CA VAL A 35 -9.54 -29.33 6.18
C VAL A 35 -9.11 -30.75 6.59
N SER A 36 -7.89 -30.85 7.13
CA SER A 36 -7.26 -32.07 7.61
C SER A 36 -7.99 -32.67 8.83
N GLY A 37 -7.50 -33.83 9.28
CA GLY A 37 -8.10 -34.52 10.42
C GLY A 37 -8.09 -33.71 11.72
N SER A 38 -7.06 -32.91 11.99
CA SER A 38 -6.99 -32.07 13.19
C SER A 38 -8.13 -31.04 13.24
N MET A 39 -8.57 -30.57 12.07
CA MET A 39 -9.66 -29.61 11.93
C MET A 39 -11.06 -30.18 12.26
N THR A 40 -11.18 -31.49 12.51
CA THR A 40 -12.39 -32.14 13.06
C THR A 40 -12.53 -31.93 14.57
N ALA A 41 -11.45 -31.58 15.27
CA ALA A 41 -11.47 -31.38 16.70
C ALA A 41 -12.43 -30.24 17.07
N ALA A 42 -13.31 -30.52 18.02
CA ALA A 42 -14.28 -29.55 18.47
C ALA A 42 -13.71 -28.64 19.56
N GLN A 43 -14.02 -27.35 19.47
CA GLN A 43 -13.86 -26.40 20.57
C GLN A 43 -15.21 -25.74 20.80
N ASP A 44 -15.70 -25.76 22.04
CA ASP A 44 -17.04 -25.26 22.43
C ASP A 44 -18.22 -25.89 21.65
N GLY A 45 -18.05 -27.11 21.16
CA GLY A 45 -19.11 -27.93 20.56
C GLY A 45 -19.11 -28.00 19.03
N ASP A 46 -18.38 -27.12 18.35
CA ASP A 46 -18.27 -27.08 16.88
C ASP A 46 -16.86 -27.47 16.41
N ALA A 47 -16.74 -28.14 15.27
CA ALA A 47 -15.45 -28.47 14.66
C ALA A 47 -14.73 -27.20 14.17
N SER A 48 -13.40 -27.16 14.29
CA SER A 48 -12.59 -26.01 13.85
C SER A 48 -12.90 -25.57 12.41
N PHE A 49 -13.05 -26.51 11.47
CA PHE A 49 -13.41 -26.20 10.09
C PHE A 49 -14.79 -25.56 9.96
N ASP A 50 -15.79 -26.00 10.75
CA ASP A 50 -17.14 -25.43 10.71
C ASP A 50 -17.13 -23.96 11.14
N VAL A 51 -16.32 -23.64 12.15
CA VAL A 51 -16.12 -22.25 12.57
C VAL A 51 -15.44 -21.44 11.46
N VAL A 52 -14.35 -21.94 10.88
CA VAL A 52 -13.64 -21.26 9.78
C VAL A 52 -14.58 -21.00 8.61
N ARG A 53 -15.37 -22.00 8.20
CA ARG A 53 -16.39 -21.88 7.14
C ARG A 53 -17.43 -20.82 7.48
N SER A 54 -17.97 -20.84 8.70
CA SER A 54 -18.97 -19.86 9.17
C SER A 54 -18.43 -18.43 9.18
N VAL A 55 -17.18 -18.24 9.61
CA VAL A 55 -16.53 -16.91 9.61
C VAL A 55 -16.26 -16.45 8.18
N LEU A 56 -15.75 -17.32 7.30
CA LEU A 56 -15.53 -16.99 5.89
C LEU A 56 -16.82 -16.62 5.19
N GLY A 57 -17.93 -17.33 5.44
CA GLY A 57 -19.24 -17.00 4.89
C GLY A 57 -19.74 -15.60 5.29
N LYS A 58 -19.34 -15.11 6.47
CA LYS A 58 -19.64 -13.73 6.93
C LYS A 58 -18.67 -12.69 6.39
N MET A 59 -17.41 -13.07 6.17
CA MET A 59 -16.33 -12.16 5.77
C MET A 59 -16.26 -11.93 4.25
N LEU A 60 -16.52 -12.96 3.45
CA LEU A 60 -16.44 -12.87 1.98
C LEU A 60 -17.39 -11.83 1.36
N PRO A 61 -18.61 -11.59 1.89
CA PRO A 61 -19.44 -10.46 1.47
C PRO A 61 -18.82 -9.08 1.76
N GLU A 62 -17.94 -8.99 2.76
CA GLU A 62 -17.20 -7.78 3.15
C GLU A 62 -15.85 -7.67 2.40
N ALA A 63 -15.52 -8.61 1.52
CA ALA A 63 -14.23 -8.63 0.83
C ALA A 63 -14.06 -7.43 -0.13
N PRO A 64 -12.83 -6.92 -0.30
CA PRO A 64 -12.56 -5.78 -1.18
C PRO A 64 -13.00 -6.04 -2.61
N LYS A 65 -13.66 -5.04 -3.20
CA LYS A 65 -14.03 -5.06 -4.62
C LYS A 65 -12.78 -4.92 -5.49
N GLY A 66 -12.83 -5.50 -6.70
CA GLY A 66 -11.73 -5.40 -7.66
C GLY A 66 -10.61 -6.44 -7.47
N ILE A 67 -10.68 -7.25 -6.41
CA ILE A 67 -9.76 -8.38 -6.17
C ILE A 67 -10.38 -9.67 -6.71
N SER A 68 -9.59 -10.43 -7.44
CA SER A 68 -9.96 -11.77 -7.88
C SER A 68 -9.73 -12.77 -6.74
N PHE A 69 -10.82 -13.20 -6.10
CA PHE A 69 -10.75 -14.18 -5.01
C PHE A 69 -10.85 -15.61 -5.53
N GLY A 70 -10.13 -16.53 -4.91
CA GLY A 70 -10.26 -17.97 -5.09
C GLY A 70 -10.13 -18.72 -3.76
N ALA A 71 -10.37 -20.02 -3.79
CA ALA A 71 -10.20 -20.89 -2.63
C ALA A 71 -9.57 -22.23 -3.02
N GLU A 72 -8.64 -22.66 -2.18
CA GLU A 72 -7.98 -23.95 -2.16
C GLU A 72 -8.24 -24.61 -0.80
N VAL A 73 -8.39 -25.93 -0.80
CA VAL A 73 -8.41 -26.73 0.42
C VAL A 73 -7.36 -27.82 0.35
N PHE A 74 -6.82 -28.22 1.50
CA PHE A 74 -5.96 -29.39 1.62
C PHE A 74 -6.35 -30.28 2.80
N GLY A 75 -6.03 -31.58 2.72
CA GLY A 75 -6.25 -32.54 3.79
C GLY A 75 -7.65 -33.14 3.85
N GLN A 76 -8.45 -32.98 2.78
CA GLN A 76 -9.84 -33.43 2.79
C GLN A 76 -9.98 -34.97 2.90
N GLN A 77 -9.13 -35.73 2.21
CA GLN A 77 -9.29 -37.20 2.07
C GLN A 77 -8.60 -37.98 3.20
N GLY A 78 -9.32 -38.94 3.78
CA GLY A 78 -8.76 -39.90 4.74
C GLY A 78 -7.65 -40.79 4.17
N ASN A 79 -6.94 -41.50 5.06
CA ASN A 79 -5.75 -42.33 4.83
C ASN A 79 -4.41 -41.58 4.72
N ALA A 80 -4.31 -40.38 5.31
CA ALA A 80 -3.07 -39.59 5.31
C ALA A 80 -2.52 -39.31 3.88
N ASP A 81 -3.41 -39.10 2.92
CA ASP A 81 -3.03 -38.78 1.54
C ASP A 81 -2.47 -37.35 1.44
N CYS A 82 -1.17 -37.26 1.21
CA CYS A 82 -0.45 -36.00 1.03
C CYS A 82 -0.70 -35.33 -0.33
N SER A 83 -1.39 -35.99 -1.25
CA SER A 83 -1.79 -35.40 -2.54
C SER A 83 -3.17 -34.72 -2.50
N ALA A 84 -3.86 -34.75 -1.35
CA ALA A 84 -5.22 -34.25 -1.17
C ALA A 84 -5.30 -32.71 -1.13
N ILE A 85 -4.94 -32.05 -2.23
CA ILE A 85 -5.00 -30.60 -2.43
C ILE A 85 -5.96 -30.31 -3.60
N ARG A 86 -6.89 -29.36 -3.42
CA ARG A 86 -7.88 -29.02 -4.45
C ARG A 86 -8.21 -27.54 -4.48
N ILE A 87 -8.10 -26.94 -5.66
CA ILE A 87 -8.67 -25.62 -5.96
C ILE A 87 -10.19 -25.78 -6.09
N LEU A 88 -10.94 -25.22 -5.14
CA LEU A 88 -12.42 -25.20 -5.16
C LEU A 88 -12.94 -24.12 -6.10
N VAL A 89 -12.33 -22.95 -6.04
CA VAL A 89 -12.70 -21.78 -6.84
C VAL A 89 -11.41 -21.16 -7.37
N PRO A 90 -11.18 -21.18 -8.69
CA PRO A 90 -10.07 -20.43 -9.28
C PRO A 90 -10.20 -18.93 -8.98
N PRO A 91 -9.08 -18.19 -8.84
CA PRO A 91 -9.12 -16.75 -8.64
C PRO A 91 -9.92 -16.03 -9.74
N THR A 92 -11.04 -15.41 -9.38
CA THR A 92 -11.88 -14.65 -10.31
C THR A 92 -12.57 -13.48 -9.61
N GLN A 93 -12.98 -12.45 -10.35
CA GLN A 93 -13.68 -11.28 -9.77
C GLN A 93 -15.00 -11.63 -9.08
N GLN A 94 -15.64 -12.74 -9.46
CA GLN A 94 -16.87 -13.24 -8.83
C GLN A 94 -16.59 -14.29 -7.75
N GLY A 95 -15.33 -14.64 -7.52
CA GLY A 95 -14.96 -15.78 -6.70
C GLY A 95 -15.39 -15.64 -5.24
N ALA A 96 -15.34 -14.43 -4.67
CA ALA A 96 -15.78 -14.18 -3.29
C ALA A 96 -17.22 -14.67 -3.04
N GLY A 97 -18.12 -14.44 -4.00
CA GLY A 97 -19.52 -14.90 -3.93
C GLY A 97 -19.71 -16.40 -4.16
N LYS A 98 -18.69 -17.13 -4.65
CA LYS A 98 -18.73 -18.58 -4.94
C LYS A 98 -18.08 -19.43 -3.84
N ILE A 99 -17.14 -18.86 -3.10
CA ILE A 99 -16.31 -19.60 -2.14
C ILE A 99 -17.14 -20.19 -1.00
N SER A 100 -18.07 -19.43 -0.40
CA SER A 100 -18.89 -19.95 0.71
C SER A 100 -19.66 -21.21 0.30
N ALA A 101 -20.35 -21.17 -0.84
CA ALA A 101 -21.09 -22.32 -1.37
C ALA A 101 -20.17 -23.51 -1.71
N ALA A 102 -18.95 -23.25 -2.16
CA ALA A 102 -17.97 -24.31 -2.42
C ALA A 102 -17.46 -24.96 -1.12
N LEU A 103 -17.23 -24.17 -0.07
CA LEU A 103 -16.83 -24.66 1.25
C LEU A 103 -17.96 -25.44 1.95
N ASP A 104 -19.22 -25.10 1.69
CA ASP A 104 -20.38 -25.83 2.23
C ASP A 104 -20.45 -27.29 1.76
N LEU A 105 -19.82 -27.61 0.62
CA LEU A 105 -19.72 -28.96 0.07
C LEU A 105 -18.56 -29.78 0.64
N ILE A 106 -17.76 -29.21 1.55
CA ILE A 106 -16.59 -29.86 2.12
C ILE A 106 -16.97 -30.51 3.45
N SER A 107 -16.62 -31.79 3.57
CA SER A 107 -16.57 -32.52 4.83
C SER A 107 -15.14 -32.91 5.12
N THR A 108 -14.70 -32.74 6.37
CA THR A 108 -13.41 -33.20 6.87
C THR A 108 -13.45 -34.73 7.06
N SER A 109 -12.41 -35.45 6.63
CA SER A 109 -12.40 -36.93 6.73
C SER A 109 -11.09 -37.55 7.23
N GLY A 110 -10.29 -36.79 7.98
CA GLY A 110 -9.10 -37.34 8.65
C GLY A 110 -7.84 -37.38 7.79
N GLY A 111 -7.69 -36.47 6.82
CA GLY A 111 -6.50 -36.41 5.95
C GLY A 111 -5.27 -35.78 6.61
N ALA A 112 -4.12 -35.97 5.96
CA ALA A 112 -2.86 -35.33 6.33
C ALA A 112 -2.81 -33.87 5.85
N SER A 113 -1.81 -33.11 6.33
CA SER A 113 -1.66 -31.68 6.10
C SER A 113 -0.42 -31.40 5.22
N PRO A 114 -0.53 -31.45 3.87
CA PRO A 114 0.58 -31.15 2.96
C PRO A 114 0.74 -29.63 2.75
N VAL A 115 1.04 -28.89 3.82
CA VAL A 115 1.08 -27.40 3.80
C VAL A 115 2.09 -26.87 2.77
N ALA A 116 3.28 -27.49 2.65
CA ALA A 116 4.29 -27.04 1.70
C ALA A 116 3.82 -27.17 0.23
N ASP A 117 3.15 -28.28 -0.10
CA ASP A 117 2.63 -28.54 -1.45
C ASP A 117 1.36 -27.72 -1.75
N ALA A 118 0.54 -27.44 -0.72
CA ALA A 118 -0.58 -26.51 -0.82
C ALA A 118 -0.08 -25.10 -1.19
N LEU A 119 0.96 -24.60 -0.52
CA LEU A 119 1.57 -23.32 -0.88
C LEU A 119 2.13 -23.32 -2.30
N ALA A 120 2.73 -24.41 -2.76
CA ALA A 120 3.19 -24.53 -4.16
C ALA A 120 2.03 -24.49 -5.16
N THR A 121 0.92 -25.17 -4.86
CA THR A 121 -0.30 -25.17 -5.68
C THR A 121 -0.94 -23.78 -5.72
N ALA A 122 -0.98 -23.09 -4.59
CA ALA A 122 -1.46 -21.73 -4.45
C ALA A 122 -0.65 -20.74 -5.29
N SER A 123 0.70 -20.83 -5.22
CA SER A 123 1.60 -20.05 -6.08
C SER A 123 1.29 -20.27 -7.56
N PHE A 124 1.11 -21.53 -7.96
CA PHE A 124 0.80 -21.87 -9.35
C PHE A 124 -0.56 -21.32 -9.79
N ALA A 125 -1.59 -21.40 -8.95
CA ALA A 125 -2.93 -20.90 -9.25
C ALA A 125 -2.95 -19.37 -9.46
N LEU A 126 -2.08 -18.64 -8.77
CA LEU A 126 -1.98 -17.18 -8.88
C LEU A 126 -1.02 -16.71 -9.98
N ARG A 127 -0.25 -17.59 -10.62
CA ARG A 127 0.79 -17.18 -11.59
C ARG A 127 0.29 -16.31 -12.74
N ALA A 128 -0.94 -16.57 -13.19
CA ALA A 128 -1.56 -15.91 -14.33
C ALA A 128 -2.47 -14.74 -13.92
N ALA A 129 -2.54 -14.42 -12.62
CA ALA A 129 -3.31 -13.29 -12.14
C ALA A 129 -2.51 -11.98 -12.29
N ASP A 130 -3.20 -10.93 -12.70
CA ASP A 130 -2.68 -9.58 -12.76
C ASP A 130 -2.73 -8.89 -11.38
N GLY A 131 -1.86 -7.91 -11.18
CA GLY A 131 -1.81 -7.09 -9.97
C GLY A 131 -1.17 -7.78 -8.76
N ASP A 132 -1.43 -7.24 -7.56
CA ASP A 132 -0.87 -7.78 -6.32
C ASP A 132 -1.43 -9.18 -6.02
N LYS A 133 -0.54 -10.15 -5.80
CA LYS A 133 -0.89 -11.53 -5.50
C LYS A 133 -0.77 -11.82 -4.03
N THR A 134 -1.77 -12.45 -3.43
CA THR A 134 -1.79 -12.78 -2.01
C THR A 134 -2.34 -14.17 -1.74
N VAL A 135 -1.69 -14.89 -0.83
CA VAL A 135 -2.18 -16.14 -0.25
C VAL A 135 -2.51 -15.89 1.21
N ILE A 136 -3.65 -16.42 1.65
CA ILE A 136 -4.08 -16.39 3.04
C ILE A 136 -4.24 -17.84 3.49
N LEU A 137 -3.29 -18.33 4.27
CA LEU A 137 -3.36 -19.65 4.88
C LEU A 137 -4.17 -19.58 6.17
N ILE A 138 -5.15 -20.48 6.32
CA ILE A 138 -5.88 -20.72 7.56
C ILE A 138 -5.64 -22.18 7.94
N ALA A 139 -4.92 -22.43 9.04
CA ALA A 139 -4.54 -23.76 9.50
C ALA A 139 -4.53 -23.86 11.02
N ASP A 140 -4.71 -25.07 11.55
CA ASP A 140 -4.58 -25.37 13.00
C ASP A 140 -3.20 -25.97 13.35
N GLY A 141 -2.40 -26.35 12.35
CA GLY A 141 -1.13 -27.01 12.57
C GLY A 141 -0.15 -26.96 11.39
N GLY A 142 0.91 -27.75 11.53
CA GLY A 142 2.02 -27.83 10.59
C GLY A 142 1.84 -28.79 9.42
N ASP A 143 2.91 -28.92 8.63
CA ASP A 143 3.01 -29.96 7.60
C ASP A 143 3.19 -31.34 8.26
N SER A 144 2.36 -32.32 7.88
CA SER A 144 2.46 -33.71 8.34
C SER A 144 2.86 -34.70 7.23
N CYS A 145 3.32 -34.17 6.10
CA CYS A 145 3.68 -34.90 4.88
C CYS A 145 5.18 -34.88 4.58
N GLY A 146 5.99 -34.36 5.49
CA GLY A 146 7.45 -34.26 5.34
C GLY A 146 7.89 -33.08 4.47
N GLY A 147 6.98 -32.17 4.16
CA GLY A 147 7.27 -30.92 3.48
C GLY A 147 8.03 -29.93 4.37
N SER A 148 8.58 -28.89 3.75
CA SER A 148 9.22 -27.78 4.47
C SER A 148 8.42 -26.49 4.27
N PRO A 149 7.39 -26.24 5.11
CA PRO A 149 6.47 -25.13 4.91
C PRO A 149 7.12 -23.76 5.12
N GLU A 150 8.15 -23.66 5.96
CA GLU A 150 8.96 -22.43 6.10
C GLU A 150 9.72 -22.08 4.81
N ASN A 151 10.35 -23.08 4.17
CA ASN A 151 11.03 -22.88 2.89
C ASN A 151 10.03 -22.56 1.77
N ALA A 152 8.87 -23.20 1.77
CA ALA A 152 7.79 -22.89 0.82
C ALA A 152 7.29 -21.44 1.00
N ALA A 153 7.10 -20.98 2.25
CA ALA A 153 6.73 -19.62 2.57
C ALA A 153 7.77 -18.59 2.11
N ALA A 154 9.06 -18.83 2.41
CA ALA A 154 10.16 -17.97 1.95
C ALA A 154 10.26 -17.94 0.42
N LYS A 155 10.06 -19.08 -0.25
CA LYS A 155 10.08 -19.16 -1.71
C LYS A 155 8.95 -18.36 -2.33
N MET A 156 7.72 -18.53 -1.84
CA MET A 156 6.53 -17.85 -2.35
C MET A 156 6.71 -16.32 -2.34
N THR A 157 7.27 -15.77 -1.26
CA THR A 157 7.47 -14.32 -1.15
C THR A 157 8.67 -13.84 -1.95
N ALA A 158 9.82 -14.50 -1.81
CA ALA A 158 11.07 -14.03 -2.41
C ALA A 158 11.19 -14.31 -3.91
N GLN A 159 10.60 -15.40 -4.41
CA GLN A 159 10.72 -15.81 -5.81
C GLN A 159 9.45 -15.53 -6.61
N ASP A 160 8.26 -15.82 -6.06
CA ASP A 160 7.01 -15.69 -6.82
C ASP A 160 6.39 -14.28 -6.69
N GLY A 161 6.90 -13.45 -5.78
CA GLY A 161 6.39 -12.10 -5.51
C GLY A 161 4.97 -12.10 -4.94
N ILE A 162 4.59 -13.18 -4.24
CA ILE A 162 3.25 -13.37 -3.67
C ILE A 162 3.32 -13.10 -2.16
N ARG A 163 2.48 -12.19 -1.65
CA ARG A 163 2.37 -11.96 -0.20
C ARG A 163 1.70 -13.16 0.46
N LEU A 164 2.22 -13.64 1.59
CA LEU A 164 1.65 -14.77 2.32
C LEU A 164 1.27 -14.35 3.74
N PHE A 165 0.00 -14.47 4.09
CA PHE A 165 -0.49 -14.27 5.46
C PHE A 165 -0.80 -15.62 6.10
N ILE A 166 -0.28 -15.84 7.31
CA ILE A 166 -0.50 -17.07 8.09
C ILE A 166 -1.48 -16.76 9.22
N THR A 167 -2.64 -17.39 9.18
CA THR A 167 -3.67 -17.31 10.23
C THR A 167 -3.83 -18.66 10.90
N GLY A 168 -3.36 -18.76 12.14
CA GLY A 168 -3.57 -19.92 12.98
C GLY A 168 -4.96 -19.90 13.61
N TYR A 169 -5.74 -20.97 13.49
CA TYR A 169 -7.02 -21.14 14.20
C TYR A 169 -6.98 -22.37 15.09
N ASN A 170 -7.25 -22.20 16.39
CA ASN A 170 -7.21 -23.28 17.38
C ASN A 170 -5.89 -24.10 17.37
N VAL A 171 -4.76 -23.37 17.31
CA VAL A 171 -3.42 -23.96 17.15
C VAL A 171 -2.90 -24.50 18.47
N THR A 172 -2.34 -25.71 18.45
CA THR A 172 -1.71 -26.30 19.64
C THR A 172 -0.39 -25.59 19.98
N ASP A 173 0.05 -25.68 21.24
CA ASP A 173 1.36 -25.12 21.63
C ASP A 173 2.54 -25.79 20.92
N ALA A 174 2.38 -27.03 20.44
CA ALA A 174 3.39 -27.74 19.68
C ALA A 174 3.53 -27.19 18.25
N ASP A 175 2.43 -26.83 17.60
CA ASP A 175 2.42 -26.35 16.20
C ASP A 175 2.61 -24.85 16.06
N ARG A 176 2.27 -24.08 17.09
CA ARG A 176 2.37 -22.60 17.09
C ARG A 176 3.76 -22.06 16.71
N PRO A 177 4.89 -22.62 17.18
CA PRO A 177 6.22 -22.15 16.78
C PRO A 177 6.46 -22.26 15.27
N LEU A 178 5.97 -23.31 14.63
CA LEU A 178 6.12 -23.55 13.20
C LEU A 178 5.35 -22.52 12.37
N LEU A 179 4.07 -22.28 12.68
CA LEU A 179 3.28 -21.25 11.97
C LEU A 179 3.86 -19.84 12.17
N LYS A 180 4.41 -19.55 13.35
CA LYS A 180 5.16 -18.30 13.59
C LYS A 180 6.43 -18.21 12.76
N ALA A 181 7.15 -19.32 12.57
CA ALA A 181 8.35 -19.36 11.75
C ALA A 181 8.02 -19.13 10.27
N MET A 182 6.96 -19.76 9.76
CA MET A 182 6.43 -19.50 8.42
C MET A 182 6.08 -18.02 8.20
N ALA A 183 5.38 -17.39 9.14
CA ALA A 183 5.02 -15.97 9.03
C ALA A 183 6.26 -15.07 8.99
N ARG A 184 7.29 -15.37 9.80
CA ARG A 184 8.58 -14.67 9.75
C ARG A 184 9.28 -14.86 8.41
N ALA A 185 9.31 -16.08 7.89
CA ALA A 185 9.86 -16.39 6.57
C ALA A 185 9.11 -15.66 5.45
N ALA A 186 7.80 -15.49 5.59
CA ALA A 186 6.96 -14.71 4.69
C ALA A 186 7.12 -13.18 4.86
N GLY A 187 7.78 -12.71 5.92
CA GLY A 187 7.88 -11.27 6.22
C GLY A 187 6.54 -10.64 6.64
N THR A 188 5.57 -11.44 7.10
CA THR A 188 4.25 -10.96 7.53
C THR A 188 3.98 -11.27 9.01
N PRO A 189 3.11 -10.49 9.69
CA PRO A 189 2.73 -10.81 11.06
C PRO A 189 1.96 -12.13 11.13
N TYR A 190 2.35 -13.01 12.07
CA TYR A 190 1.55 -14.16 12.44
C TYR A 190 0.27 -13.70 13.13
N ARG A 191 -0.88 -14.23 12.70
CA ARG A 191 -2.18 -13.94 13.31
C ARG A 191 -2.73 -15.21 13.94
N GLU A 192 -3.00 -15.16 15.22
CA GLU A 192 -3.61 -16.27 15.95
C GLU A 192 -5.05 -15.94 16.30
N ALA A 193 -5.93 -16.91 16.11
CA ALA A 193 -7.33 -16.83 16.46
C ALA A 193 -7.72 -18.03 17.34
N SER A 194 -8.09 -17.73 18.57
CA SER A 194 -8.57 -18.73 19.55
C SER A 194 -10.09 -18.90 19.56
N ASP A 195 -10.81 -18.05 18.82
CA ASP A 195 -12.27 -18.02 18.76
C ASP A 195 -12.76 -17.40 17.42
N PRO A 196 -14.06 -17.52 17.08
CA PRO A 196 -14.60 -16.98 15.83
C PRO A 196 -14.45 -15.46 15.66
N ALA A 197 -14.49 -14.68 16.75
CA ALA A 197 -14.39 -13.23 16.69
C ALA A 197 -12.95 -12.76 16.42
N ALA A 198 -11.97 -13.46 17.01
CA ALA A 198 -10.56 -13.27 16.73
C ALA A 198 -10.24 -13.64 15.27
N LEU A 199 -10.81 -14.72 14.74
CA LEU A 199 -10.65 -15.10 13.33
C LEU A 199 -11.25 -14.04 12.40
N LYS A 200 -12.46 -13.55 12.71
CA LYS A 200 -13.09 -12.45 11.96
C LYS A 200 -12.17 -11.23 11.90
N THR A 201 -11.61 -10.84 13.05
CA THR A 201 -10.72 -9.68 13.17
C THR A 201 -9.43 -9.86 12.36
N ALA A 202 -8.80 -11.04 12.45
CA ALA A 202 -7.59 -11.36 11.69
C ALA A 202 -7.82 -11.25 10.18
N LEU A 203 -8.92 -11.82 9.67
CA LEU A 203 -9.26 -11.76 8.25
C LEU A 203 -9.63 -10.34 7.80
N ALA A 204 -10.35 -9.57 8.63
CA ALA A 204 -10.72 -8.18 8.32
C ALA A 204 -9.48 -7.29 8.12
N ASP A 205 -8.47 -7.47 8.96
CA ASP A 205 -7.22 -6.74 8.81
C ASP A 205 -6.44 -7.14 7.56
N ILE A 206 -6.42 -8.43 7.21
CA ILE A 206 -5.79 -8.89 5.96
C ILE A 206 -6.53 -8.29 4.76
N PHE A 207 -7.86 -8.39 4.73
CA PHE A 207 -8.70 -7.89 3.64
C PHE A 207 -8.50 -6.39 3.42
N ARG A 208 -8.37 -5.59 4.49
CA ARG A 208 -8.05 -4.16 4.39
C ARG A 208 -6.69 -3.89 3.71
N GLY A 209 -5.75 -4.82 3.81
CA GLY A 209 -4.44 -4.76 3.13
C GLY A 209 -4.44 -5.33 1.72
N LEU A 210 -5.56 -5.87 1.22
CA LEU A 210 -5.70 -6.38 -0.15
C LEU A 210 -6.24 -5.33 -1.12
N SER A 211 -6.99 -4.33 -0.66
CA SER A 211 -7.47 -3.26 -1.52
C SER A 211 -6.29 -2.44 -2.04
N ALA A 212 -6.18 -2.31 -3.37
CA ALA A 212 -5.39 -1.23 -3.94
C ALA A 212 -5.99 0.09 -3.41
N PRO A 213 -5.18 0.97 -2.81
CA PRO A 213 -5.71 2.20 -2.25
C PRO A 213 -6.49 2.97 -3.32
N LYS A 214 -7.77 3.27 -3.07
CA LYS A 214 -8.62 3.95 -4.05
C LYS A 214 -8.13 5.39 -4.19
N VAL A 215 -7.71 5.81 -5.38
CA VAL A 215 -7.39 7.21 -5.66
C VAL A 215 -8.66 8.06 -5.46
N VAL A 216 -8.60 8.99 -4.51
CA VAL A 216 -9.70 9.93 -4.21
C VAL A 216 -9.43 11.32 -4.75
N PHE A 217 -8.16 11.65 -4.94
CA PHE A 217 -7.71 12.87 -5.59
C PHE A 217 -6.36 12.59 -6.25
N ARG A 218 -6.18 13.02 -7.50
CA ARG A 218 -4.89 13.01 -8.19
C ARG A 218 -4.81 14.28 -9.01
N ASP A 219 -3.65 14.91 -8.96
CA ASP A 219 -3.28 15.97 -9.88
C ASP A 219 -1.91 15.64 -10.49
N ASP A 220 -1.88 15.58 -11.81
CA ASP A 220 -0.67 15.38 -12.62
C ASP A 220 -0.13 16.72 -13.14
N PHE A 221 -0.68 17.85 -12.68
CA PHE A 221 -0.26 19.21 -13.03
C PHE A 221 -0.22 19.50 -14.54
N GLY A 222 -0.96 18.72 -15.34
CA GLY A 222 -1.01 18.80 -16.80
C GLY A 222 -1.88 19.91 -17.38
N GLY A 223 -2.51 20.74 -16.54
CA GLY A 223 -3.36 21.85 -16.99
C GLY A 223 -2.57 23.15 -17.14
N ASP A 224 -3.13 24.10 -17.92
CA ASP A 224 -2.54 25.45 -18.08
C ASP A 224 -2.59 26.28 -16.79
N TYR A 225 -3.48 25.91 -15.85
CA TYR A 225 -3.69 26.56 -14.56
C TYR A 225 -3.93 25.53 -13.46
N LEU A 226 -3.61 25.90 -12.22
CA LEU A 226 -3.92 25.06 -11.05
C LEU A 226 -5.44 24.89 -10.96
N GLY A 227 -5.90 23.66 -10.81
CA GLY A 227 -7.32 23.38 -10.67
C GLY A 227 -7.92 23.99 -9.41
N ASP A 228 -9.24 24.21 -9.41
CA ASP A 228 -10.02 24.84 -8.32
C ASP A 228 -9.88 24.15 -6.94
N ALA A 229 -9.35 22.93 -6.93
CA ALA A 229 -9.07 22.20 -5.69
C ALA A 229 -7.90 22.82 -4.90
N TRP A 230 -7.03 23.60 -5.53
CA TRP A 230 -5.82 24.16 -4.92
C TRP A 230 -5.99 25.61 -4.49
N ASN A 231 -5.34 25.95 -3.38
CA ASN A 231 -5.10 27.31 -2.93
C ASN A 231 -3.59 27.54 -2.81
N LEU A 232 -3.09 28.57 -3.47
CA LEU A 232 -1.71 29.00 -3.32
C LEU A 232 -1.62 30.05 -2.21
N LEU A 233 -0.94 29.73 -1.11
CA LEU A 233 -0.71 30.67 -0.02
C LEU A 233 0.60 31.42 -0.24
N GLU A 234 0.62 32.70 0.13
CA GLU A 234 1.74 33.63 -0.14
C GLU A 234 2.20 33.56 -1.61
N PRO A 235 1.29 33.83 -2.58
CA PRO A 235 1.58 33.64 -3.98
C PRO A 235 2.64 34.63 -4.47
N ASP A 236 3.62 34.10 -5.19
CA ASP A 236 4.66 34.83 -5.91
C ASP A 236 4.69 34.31 -7.35
N ALA A 237 4.05 35.07 -8.25
CA ALA A 237 3.85 34.69 -9.64
C ALA A 237 5.16 34.59 -10.44
N ASP A 238 6.23 35.22 -9.96
CA ASP A 238 7.55 35.14 -10.58
C ASP A 238 8.33 33.89 -10.11
N ALA A 239 7.80 33.15 -9.13
CA ALA A 239 8.48 32.04 -8.46
C ALA A 239 7.67 30.73 -8.45
N ALA A 240 6.54 30.64 -9.16
CA ALA A 240 5.83 29.39 -9.38
C ALA A 240 5.07 29.39 -10.70
N VAL A 241 5.11 28.25 -11.41
CA VAL A 241 4.46 28.07 -12.72
C VAL A 241 4.02 26.62 -12.91
N LEU A 242 3.03 26.41 -13.76
CA LEU A 242 2.75 25.10 -14.34
C LEU A 242 3.39 25.03 -15.72
N ASP A 243 4.27 24.07 -15.93
CA ASP A 243 4.93 23.86 -17.21
C ASP A 243 5.24 22.38 -17.42
N GLU A 244 5.13 21.91 -18.67
CA GLU A 244 5.39 20.53 -19.09
C GLU A 244 4.74 19.44 -18.20
N GLY A 245 3.57 19.72 -17.63
CA GLY A 245 2.89 18.80 -16.72
C GLY A 245 3.50 18.70 -15.33
N LYS A 246 4.12 19.78 -14.86
CA LYS A 246 4.71 19.87 -13.52
C LYS A 246 4.34 21.17 -12.85
N PHE A 247 4.19 21.12 -11.54
CA PHE A 247 4.18 22.33 -10.71
C PHE A 247 5.60 22.69 -10.34
N ILE A 248 6.13 23.74 -10.95
CA ILE A 248 7.51 24.17 -10.79
C ILE A 248 7.55 25.35 -9.83
N VAL A 249 8.37 25.23 -8.78
CA VAL A 249 8.61 26.28 -7.79
C VAL A 249 10.07 26.71 -7.88
N LEU A 250 10.30 28.01 -8.08
CA LEU A 250 11.59 28.64 -7.86
C LEU A 250 11.77 28.82 -6.35
N ASN A 251 12.71 28.08 -5.75
CA ASN A 251 12.81 27.99 -4.30
C ASN A 251 13.22 29.35 -3.70
N ALA A 252 12.24 30.07 -3.15
CA ALA A 252 12.46 31.33 -2.47
C ALA A 252 13.13 31.12 -1.11
N VAL A 253 13.76 32.18 -0.60
CA VAL A 253 14.24 32.22 0.78
C VAL A 253 13.05 32.06 1.72
N GLY A 254 13.12 31.09 2.63
CA GLY A 254 12.07 30.87 3.61
C GLY A 254 12.50 29.91 4.71
N ASP A 255 11.58 29.67 5.63
CA ASP A 255 11.68 28.63 6.64
C ASP A 255 10.31 27.95 6.81
N LEU A 256 10.29 26.95 7.69
CA LEU A 256 9.08 26.16 7.97
C LEU A 256 8.21 26.74 9.09
N SER A 257 8.53 27.94 9.55
CA SER A 257 7.83 28.61 10.63
C SER A 257 6.89 29.71 10.16
N GLN A 258 7.25 30.65 9.24
CA GLN A 258 6.34 31.79 8.96
C GLN A 258 6.36 32.46 7.56
N THR A 259 7.07 31.96 6.53
CA THR A 259 7.23 32.74 5.26
C THR A 259 7.32 31.94 3.96
N THR A 260 6.95 30.65 3.95
CA THR A 260 7.07 29.85 2.71
C THR A 260 6.14 30.37 1.63
N LYS A 261 6.71 31.05 0.63
CA LYS A 261 6.02 31.46 -0.59
C LYS A 261 5.57 30.23 -1.38
N ASN A 262 4.49 30.41 -2.15
CA ASN A 262 3.97 29.38 -3.05
C ASN A 262 3.66 28.04 -2.36
N LEU A 263 3.18 28.09 -1.10
CA LEU A 263 2.69 26.92 -0.39
C LEU A 263 1.37 26.46 -1.05
N LEU A 264 1.42 25.35 -1.78
CA LEU A 264 0.28 24.82 -2.53
C LEU A 264 -0.57 23.93 -1.62
N VAL A 265 -1.75 24.40 -1.21
CA VAL A 265 -2.62 23.76 -0.21
C VAL A 265 -3.91 23.29 -0.84
N LEU A 266 -4.28 22.02 -0.62
CA LEU A 266 -5.59 21.52 -1.03
C LEU A 266 -6.70 22.25 -0.26
N GLY A 267 -7.68 22.80 -0.95
CA GLY A 267 -8.69 23.68 -0.36
C GLY A 267 -9.56 23.00 0.68
N GLN A 268 -9.81 21.70 0.53
CA GLN A 268 -10.60 20.90 1.45
C GLN A 268 -9.73 19.93 2.25
N PRO A 269 -10.04 19.70 3.55
CA PRO A 269 -9.37 18.66 4.32
C PRO A 269 -9.75 17.26 3.81
N VAL A 270 -8.86 16.28 4.00
CA VAL A 270 -9.14 14.88 3.66
C VAL A 270 -10.04 14.26 4.73
N ASP A 271 -11.33 14.11 4.41
CA ASP A 271 -12.35 13.53 5.31
C ASP A 271 -12.39 11.99 5.22
N LEU A 272 -11.24 11.35 5.45
CA LEU A 272 -11.09 9.90 5.50
C LEU A 272 -10.42 9.50 6.83
N LYS A 273 -10.81 8.36 7.40
CA LYS A 273 -10.19 7.78 8.62
C LYS A 273 -8.83 7.18 8.30
N ASN A 274 -8.73 6.48 7.16
CA ASN A 274 -7.51 5.85 6.70
C ASN A 274 -7.21 6.32 5.27
N TYR A 275 -6.03 6.90 5.07
CA TYR A 275 -5.61 7.38 3.76
C TYR A 275 -4.09 7.43 3.66
N GLU A 276 -3.57 7.48 2.45
CA GLU A 276 -2.19 7.90 2.20
C GLU A 276 -2.15 9.05 1.20
N ILE A 277 -1.17 9.93 1.37
CA ILE A 277 -0.86 11.03 0.47
C ILE A 277 0.55 10.79 -0.04
N VAL A 278 0.71 10.86 -1.35
CA VAL A 278 1.97 10.58 -2.03
C VAL A 278 2.24 11.69 -3.04
N THR A 279 3.50 12.08 -3.17
CA THR A 279 3.96 12.96 -4.23
C THR A 279 5.30 12.49 -4.76
N GLU A 280 5.54 12.78 -6.04
CA GLU A 280 6.84 12.68 -6.68
C GLU A 280 7.26 14.08 -7.11
N PHE A 281 8.55 14.36 -6.93
CA PHE A 281 9.14 15.61 -7.36
C PHE A 281 10.61 15.40 -7.68
N SER A 282 11.17 16.34 -8.44
CA SER A 282 12.58 16.39 -8.76
C SER A 282 13.21 17.71 -8.29
N THR A 283 14.42 17.65 -7.72
CA THR A 283 15.15 18.85 -7.29
C THR A 283 16.66 18.61 -7.20
N ALA A 284 17.46 19.67 -7.36
CA ALA A 284 18.91 19.65 -7.28
C ALA A 284 19.39 20.24 -5.93
N PHE A 285 19.57 19.37 -4.92
CA PHE A 285 20.05 19.81 -3.60
C PHE A 285 21.51 20.32 -3.61
N VAL A 286 22.35 19.82 -4.53
CA VAL A 286 23.83 19.85 -4.42
C VAL A 286 24.52 20.97 -5.22
N GLU A 287 23.86 21.63 -6.18
CA GLU A 287 24.41 22.80 -6.91
C GLU A 287 24.81 24.00 -6.00
N ASN A 288 24.53 23.87 -4.71
CA ASN A 288 24.54 24.91 -3.68
C ASN A 288 25.69 24.81 -2.67
N LEU A 289 26.64 23.89 -2.85
CA LEU A 289 27.84 23.83 -2.00
C LEU A 289 28.83 24.95 -2.40
N VAL A 290 28.65 26.15 -1.86
CA VAL A 290 29.76 27.10 -1.78
C VAL A 290 30.66 26.63 -0.64
N TRP A 291 31.88 26.16 -0.94
CA TRP A 291 32.86 25.70 0.04
C TRP A 291 33.20 26.82 1.06
N TYR A 292 32.49 26.91 2.20
CA TYR A 292 32.76 27.96 3.21
C TYR A 292 32.63 27.51 4.67
N LYS A 293 33.24 28.34 5.51
CA LYS A 293 33.73 28.13 6.89
C LYS A 293 32.70 27.52 7.86
N ARG A 294 33.19 26.59 8.69
CA ARG A 294 32.54 26.11 9.93
C ARG A 294 31.97 27.30 10.73
N GLY A 295 30.65 27.43 10.81
CA GLY A 295 29.99 28.34 11.75
C GLY A 295 28.67 28.96 11.28
N ASP A 296 28.46 29.13 9.97
CA ASP A 296 27.36 29.97 9.43
C ASP A 296 26.21 29.20 8.76
N MET A 297 26.19 27.87 8.89
CA MET A 297 25.22 27.02 8.19
C MET A 297 23.91 26.93 8.98
N ARG A 298 22.91 27.72 8.59
CA ARG A 298 21.50 27.48 8.93
C ARG A 298 20.69 27.28 7.65
N GLU A 299 20.03 26.13 7.61
CA GLU A 299 18.94 25.72 6.71
C GLU A 299 19.37 25.52 5.24
N GLY A 300 19.70 24.27 4.89
CA GLY A 300 19.70 23.86 3.50
C GLY A 300 18.28 23.86 2.93
N ALA A 301 18.18 23.84 1.59
CA ALA A 301 16.90 23.75 0.92
C ALA A 301 16.05 22.61 1.45
N ALA A 302 14.73 22.83 1.49
CA ALA A 302 13.79 21.81 1.91
C ALA A 302 12.54 21.81 1.03
N VAL A 303 12.04 20.59 0.81
CA VAL A 303 10.89 20.29 -0.01
C VAL A 303 10.12 19.16 0.66
N GLY A 304 8.79 19.22 0.62
CA GLY A 304 8.02 18.10 1.13
C GLY A 304 6.51 18.23 1.12
N LEU A 305 5.91 17.31 1.86
CA LEU A 305 4.47 17.15 2.04
C LEU A 305 4.08 17.58 3.45
N TYR A 306 3.07 18.45 3.54
CA TYR A 306 2.43 18.86 4.79
C TYR A 306 0.99 18.41 4.89
N LEU A 307 0.61 18.10 6.11
CA LEU A 307 -0.77 18.12 6.59
C LEU A 307 -0.93 19.42 7.37
N TYR A 308 -1.41 20.45 6.69
CA TYR A 308 -1.43 21.83 7.14
C TYR A 308 -2.79 22.19 7.75
N THR A 309 -2.79 22.76 8.96
CA THR A 309 -3.94 23.56 9.42
C THR A 309 -3.61 25.04 9.35
N ASP A 310 -2.48 25.37 9.97
CA ASP A 310 -1.93 26.70 10.17
C ASP A 310 -0.42 26.54 10.49
N GLN A 311 0.29 27.65 10.61
CA GLN A 311 1.74 27.71 10.87
C GLN A 311 2.19 27.03 12.18
N ASP A 312 1.31 26.91 13.17
CA ASP A 312 1.63 26.34 14.48
C ASP A 312 1.21 24.87 14.61
N ASN A 313 0.44 24.35 13.63
CA ASN A 313 -0.20 23.05 13.68
C ASN A 313 -0.13 22.33 12.33
N PHE A 314 0.93 21.55 12.15
CA PHE A 314 1.12 20.73 10.96
C PHE A 314 1.81 19.39 11.26
N VAL A 315 1.65 18.43 10.35
CA VAL A 315 2.47 17.21 10.27
C VAL A 315 3.21 17.24 8.96
N ARG A 316 4.46 16.79 8.98
CA ARG A 316 5.46 17.09 7.96
C ARG A 316 6.28 15.86 7.64
N VAL A 317 6.39 15.53 6.35
CA VAL A 317 7.52 14.74 5.83
C VAL A 317 8.25 15.57 4.79
N ASN A 318 9.57 15.67 4.91
CA ASN A 318 10.34 16.51 4.01
C ASN A 318 11.75 15.98 3.81
N LEU A 319 12.38 16.43 2.73
CA LEU A 319 13.80 16.29 2.50
C LEU A 319 14.49 17.60 2.82
N THR A 320 15.67 17.52 3.44
CA THR A 320 16.61 18.64 3.58
C THR A 320 17.98 18.21 3.13
N PHE A 321 18.77 19.14 2.61
CA PHE A 321 20.21 18.93 2.50
C PHE A 321 20.91 19.50 3.74
N ASP A 322 21.72 18.69 4.43
CA ASP A 322 22.59 19.17 5.50
C ASP A 322 24.06 18.90 5.15
N SER A 323 24.86 19.95 5.21
CA SER A 323 26.31 19.93 5.03
C SER A 323 27.06 19.89 6.38
N ARG A 324 26.35 19.98 7.52
CA ARG A 324 26.90 19.95 8.88
C ARG A 324 27.11 18.50 9.36
N GLY A 325 28.15 17.84 8.87
CA GLY A 325 28.53 16.54 9.41
C GLY A 325 29.76 15.92 8.75
N LEU A 326 30.22 14.79 9.30
CA LEU A 326 31.18 13.89 8.63
C LEU A 326 30.59 13.25 7.36
N TYR A 327 29.28 13.37 7.15
CA TYR A 327 28.52 12.79 6.04
C TYR A 327 27.51 13.83 5.50
N PRO A 328 27.92 14.76 4.62
CA PRO A 328 26.97 15.65 3.95
C PRO A 328 25.95 14.82 3.16
N GLY A 329 24.70 15.27 3.06
CA GLY A 329 23.72 14.48 2.32
C GLY A 329 22.28 14.98 2.37
N VAL A 330 21.43 14.22 1.68
CA VAL A 330 19.98 14.41 1.72
C VAL A 330 19.43 13.64 2.92
N HIS A 331 18.70 14.33 3.77
CA HIS A 331 18.08 13.81 4.98
C HIS A 331 16.57 13.85 4.83
N ALA A 332 15.93 12.72 5.06
CA ALA A 332 14.49 12.65 5.21
C ALA A 332 14.11 12.88 6.67
N SER A 333 13.18 13.79 6.93
CA SER A 333 12.68 14.14 8.25
C SER A 333 11.16 13.99 8.31
N PHE A 334 10.66 13.44 9.42
CA PHE A 334 9.23 13.39 9.75
C PHE A 334 9.00 14.05 11.11
N ALA A 335 8.18 15.10 11.12
CA ALA A 335 7.96 15.94 12.29
C ALA A 335 6.48 16.33 12.44
N LYS A 336 6.12 16.76 13.66
CA LYS A 336 4.78 17.25 14.01
C LYS A 336 4.92 18.51 14.85
N TYR A 337 4.07 19.49 14.60
CA TYR A 337 3.92 20.69 15.40
C TYR A 337 2.51 20.79 15.95
N THR A 338 2.38 21.21 17.21
CA THR A 338 1.09 21.44 17.87
C THR A 338 1.22 22.65 18.79
N GLY A 339 0.52 23.73 18.45
CA GLY A 339 0.69 25.03 19.11
C GLY A 339 2.15 25.52 19.09
N GLY A 340 2.84 25.34 17.95
CA GLY A 340 4.22 25.74 17.75
C GLY A 340 5.26 24.83 18.43
N LYS A 341 4.82 23.82 19.19
CA LYS A 341 5.70 22.87 19.88
C LYS A 341 5.86 21.59 19.07
N ALA A 342 7.10 21.11 18.93
CA ALA A 342 7.40 19.84 18.26
C ALA A 342 8.05 18.85 19.25
N PRO A 343 7.60 17.58 19.30
CA PRO A 343 8.43 16.51 19.85
C PRO A 343 9.65 16.26 18.94
N LYS A 344 10.55 15.38 19.38
CA LYS A 344 11.72 14.98 18.57
C LYS A 344 11.27 14.44 17.21
N ALA A 345 11.84 15.00 16.13
CA ALA A 345 11.64 14.53 14.76
C ALA A 345 12.26 13.14 14.53
N PHE A 346 11.70 12.39 13.60
CA PHE A 346 12.34 11.20 13.06
C PHE A 346 13.19 11.62 11.86
N GLU A 347 14.46 11.20 11.84
CA GLU A 347 15.41 11.63 10.80
C GLU A 347 16.19 10.41 10.30
N ARG A 348 16.40 10.35 8.98
CA ARG A 348 17.28 9.37 8.33
C ARG A 348 18.07 10.04 7.22
N THR A 349 19.37 9.79 7.20
CA THR A 349 20.20 10.10 6.03
C THR A 349 19.83 9.12 4.90
N MET A 350 19.44 9.65 3.76
CA MET A 350 19.11 8.83 2.59
C MET A 350 20.39 8.40 1.86
N PHE A 351 21.33 9.33 1.64
CA PHE A 351 22.59 9.08 0.93
C PHE A 351 23.59 10.25 1.09
N ASN A 352 24.88 10.01 0.79
CA ASN A 352 25.98 10.99 0.83
C ASN A 352 26.54 11.22 -0.59
N PRO A 353 26.37 12.41 -1.22
CA PRO A 353 26.67 12.61 -2.63
C PRO A 353 28.14 12.98 -2.88
N SER A 354 28.86 12.15 -3.64
CA SER A 354 30.14 12.54 -4.26
C SER A 354 30.00 13.14 -5.68
N ASP A 355 28.87 12.96 -6.38
CA ASP A 355 28.81 13.15 -7.85
C ASP A 355 27.55 13.84 -8.45
N TRP A 356 26.90 14.81 -7.78
CA TRP A 356 25.54 15.22 -8.20
C TRP A 356 25.46 16.72 -8.49
N LEU A 357 25.40 17.10 -9.78
CA LEU A 357 25.04 18.44 -10.24
C LEU A 357 23.63 18.47 -10.87
N GLU A 358 23.00 17.31 -11.09
CA GLU A 358 21.70 17.20 -11.78
C GLU A 358 20.52 17.01 -10.80
N PRO A 359 19.32 17.52 -11.13
CA PRO A 359 18.09 17.27 -10.39
C PRO A 359 17.80 15.77 -10.25
N GLN A 360 17.26 15.39 -9.09
CA GLN A 360 16.95 14.01 -8.78
C GLN A 360 15.53 13.83 -8.37
N THR A 361 14.96 12.68 -8.75
CA THR A 361 13.60 12.31 -8.40
C THR A 361 13.52 11.72 -7.00
N TYR A 362 12.53 12.17 -6.25
CA TYR A 362 12.21 11.74 -4.91
C TYR A 362 10.72 11.45 -4.80
N ARG A 363 10.35 10.53 -3.90
CA ARG A 363 8.96 10.35 -3.48
C ARG A 363 8.85 10.42 -1.97
N LEU A 364 7.81 11.11 -1.52
CA LEU A 364 7.44 11.20 -0.11
C LEU A 364 6.02 10.72 0.08
N LYS A 365 5.74 10.18 1.27
CA LYS A 365 4.40 9.73 1.65
C LYS A 365 4.09 10.00 3.10
N ILE A 366 2.85 10.42 3.37
CA ILE A 366 2.24 10.40 4.70
C ILE A 366 1.09 9.40 4.67
N ARG A 367 1.12 8.41 5.56
CA ARG A 367 -0.01 7.49 5.79
C ARG A 367 -0.71 7.85 7.08
N ARG A 368 -2.04 7.88 7.05
CA ARG A 368 -2.89 7.98 8.23
C ARG A 368 -3.67 6.68 8.40
N GLU A 369 -3.59 6.10 9.60
CA GLU A 369 -4.42 4.97 10.03
C GLU A 369 -5.07 5.32 11.38
N GLY A 370 -6.35 5.69 11.32
CA GLY A 370 -7.09 6.24 12.46
C GLY A 370 -6.50 7.56 12.98
N ARG A 371 -5.68 7.48 14.04
CA ARG A 371 -4.98 8.63 14.67
C ARG A 371 -3.46 8.54 14.55
N ASN A 372 -2.95 7.48 13.94
CA ASN A 372 -1.53 7.31 13.69
C ASN A 372 -1.19 7.92 12.34
N TYR A 373 -0.13 8.71 12.30
CA TYR A 373 0.41 9.34 11.11
C TYR A 373 1.86 8.88 10.96
N THR A 374 2.19 8.30 9.82
CA THR A 374 3.50 7.70 9.55
C THR A 374 4.10 8.35 8.32
N GLY A 375 5.35 8.80 8.43
CA GLY A 375 6.09 9.41 7.33
C GLY A 375 7.01 8.41 6.65
N PHE A 376 7.13 8.53 5.32
CA PHE A 376 7.98 7.66 4.50
C PHE A 376 8.71 8.46 3.42
N TYR A 377 9.86 7.95 3.01
CA TYR A 377 10.48 8.26 1.72
C TYR A 377 10.62 6.98 0.90
N PHE A 378 10.73 7.11 -0.43
CA PHE A 378 10.96 5.96 -1.29
C PHE A 378 12.45 5.78 -1.57
N ASN A 379 12.94 4.55 -1.41
CA ASN A 379 14.27 4.14 -1.84
C ASN A 379 14.14 3.52 -3.24
N PHE A 380 14.65 4.21 -4.26
CA PHE A 380 14.57 3.75 -5.65
C PHE A 380 15.46 2.54 -5.93
N ASP A 381 16.65 2.46 -5.32
CA ASP A 381 17.57 1.32 -5.50
C ASP A 381 16.95 0.00 -5.04
N LYS A 382 16.20 0.05 -3.94
CA LYS A 382 15.50 -1.10 -3.36
C LYS A 382 14.04 -1.20 -3.79
N SER A 383 13.54 -0.20 -4.53
CA SER A 383 12.15 -0.09 -4.92
C SER A 383 11.16 -0.25 -3.76
N GLU A 384 11.47 0.35 -2.60
CA GLU A 384 10.68 0.19 -1.37
C GLU A 384 10.38 1.51 -0.66
N TRP A 385 9.27 1.54 0.08
CA TRP A 385 8.97 2.63 1.01
C TRP A 385 9.71 2.40 2.33
N VAL A 386 10.52 3.37 2.75
CA VAL A 386 11.23 3.34 4.03
C VAL A 386 10.47 4.18 5.06
N GLU A 387 10.07 3.57 6.16
CA GLU A 387 9.42 4.26 7.28
C GLU A 387 10.43 5.13 8.06
N LEU A 388 10.06 6.39 8.27
CA LEU A 388 10.78 7.32 9.15
C LEU A 388 10.34 7.14 10.60
N GLY A 389 9.03 7.10 10.83
CA GLY A 389 8.42 6.86 12.14
C GLY A 389 6.95 7.28 12.17
N THR A 390 6.34 7.10 13.35
CA THR A 390 4.89 7.28 13.54
C THR A 390 4.58 8.22 14.71
N TYR A 391 3.68 9.18 14.49
CA TYR A 391 3.10 10.03 15.55
C TYR A 391 1.61 9.76 15.73
N LYS A 392 1.15 9.86 16.99
CA LYS A 392 -0.28 9.95 17.30
C LYS A 392 -0.74 11.41 17.25
N VAL A 393 -1.80 11.72 16.51
CA VAL A 393 -2.34 13.08 16.37
C VAL A 393 -3.83 13.10 16.67
N LEU A 394 -4.24 14.03 17.53
CA LEU A 394 -5.64 14.18 17.97
C LEU A 394 -6.44 15.07 17.02
N LYS A 395 -5.79 16.08 16.42
CA LYS A 395 -6.38 16.95 15.39
C LYS A 395 -6.51 16.15 14.09
N SER A 396 -7.66 16.21 13.42
CA SER A 396 -7.99 15.33 12.28
C SER A 396 -8.38 16.04 10.98
N LYS A 397 -8.45 17.37 10.97
CA LYS A 397 -8.86 18.17 9.79
C LYS A 397 -7.66 18.91 9.18
N PHE A 398 -6.69 18.16 8.68
CA PHE A 398 -5.57 18.74 7.96
C PHE A 398 -5.88 18.87 6.47
N ARG A 399 -5.38 19.93 5.87
CA ARG A 399 -5.33 20.13 4.41
C ARG A 399 -3.97 19.68 3.91
N PRO A 400 -3.90 18.72 2.98
CA PRO A 400 -2.63 18.38 2.33
C PRO A 400 -2.00 19.59 1.64
N ALA A 401 -0.68 19.68 1.65
CA ALA A 401 0.04 20.76 0.98
C ALA A 401 1.43 20.32 0.49
N LEU A 402 1.92 20.99 -0.54
CA LEU A 402 3.28 20.89 -1.09
C LEU A 402 4.03 22.19 -0.84
N PHE A 403 5.31 22.07 -0.49
CA PHE A 403 6.16 23.23 -0.27
C PHE A 403 7.57 22.98 -0.79
N ALA A 404 8.26 24.05 -1.18
CA ALA A 404 9.68 24.06 -1.42
C ALA A 404 10.26 25.44 -1.10
N PHE A 405 11.43 25.48 -0.47
CA PHE A 405 12.16 26.72 -0.17
C PHE A 405 13.66 26.45 -0.08
N ARG A 406 14.43 27.53 -0.08
CA ARG A 406 15.87 27.51 0.18
C ARG A 406 16.22 28.35 1.41
N GLY A 407 17.29 28.01 2.11
CA GLY A 407 17.81 28.91 3.14
C GLY A 407 18.56 30.11 2.53
N ASN A 408 18.78 31.14 3.36
CA ASN A 408 19.39 32.42 2.99
C ASN A 408 20.68 32.30 2.16
N ASN A 409 21.52 31.31 2.48
CA ASN A 409 22.85 31.15 1.90
C ASN A 409 22.91 30.07 0.79
N SER A 410 21.78 29.49 0.40
CA SER A 410 21.69 28.52 -0.71
C SER A 410 21.46 29.27 -2.03
N LYS A 411 22.01 28.79 -3.17
CA LYS A 411 21.64 29.40 -4.45
C LYS A 411 20.19 29.06 -4.79
N GLU A 412 19.64 29.90 -5.65
CA GLU A 412 18.34 29.68 -6.26
C GLU A 412 18.38 28.43 -7.14
N HIS A 413 17.33 27.62 -7.05
CA HIS A 413 17.14 26.39 -7.82
C HIS A 413 15.64 26.07 -7.83
N THR A 414 15.25 25.17 -8.72
CA THR A 414 13.85 24.76 -8.86
C THR A 414 13.55 23.46 -8.11
N THR A 415 12.29 23.32 -7.76
CA THR A 415 11.66 22.05 -7.42
C THR A 415 10.53 21.83 -8.40
N GLU A 416 10.49 20.66 -9.03
CA GLU A 416 9.46 20.29 -9.99
C GLU A 416 8.62 19.18 -9.38
N PHE A 417 7.36 19.44 -9.06
CA PHE A 417 6.43 18.42 -8.60
C PHE A 417 5.78 17.75 -9.80
N ASP A 418 6.03 16.46 -9.98
CA ASP A 418 5.53 15.67 -11.11
C ASP A 418 4.05 15.29 -10.92
N TRP A 419 3.66 14.91 -9.71
CA TRP A 419 2.27 14.61 -9.38
C TRP A 419 2.01 14.60 -7.87
N PHE A 420 0.73 14.73 -7.52
CA PHE A 420 0.21 14.63 -6.16
C PHE A 420 -1.00 13.71 -6.12
N GLU A 421 -1.05 12.81 -5.14
CA GLU A 421 -2.14 11.84 -5.04
C GLU A 421 -2.58 11.59 -3.59
N VAL A 422 -3.89 11.56 -3.37
CA VAL A 422 -4.53 11.09 -2.14
C VAL A 422 -5.25 9.78 -2.44
N ARG A 423 -4.99 8.76 -1.64
CA ARG A 423 -5.61 7.45 -1.75
C ARG A 423 -6.32 7.09 -0.46
N SER A 424 -7.55 6.58 -0.58
CA SER A 424 -8.28 5.97 0.52
C SER A 424 -7.73 4.57 0.82
N LEU A 425 -7.56 4.29 2.12
CA LEU A 425 -7.19 2.98 2.67
C LEU A 425 -8.36 2.36 3.45
N GLU A 426 -9.58 2.82 3.18
CA GLU A 426 -10.81 2.35 3.83
C GLU A 426 -11.39 1.10 3.16
#